data_AF-A0AA88ABL5-F1
#
_entry.id   AF-A0AA88ABL5-F1
#
_cell.length_a   1.000
_cell.length_b   1.000
_cell.length_c   1.000
_cell.angle_alpha   90.00
_cell.angle_beta   90.00
_cell.angle_gamma   90.00
#
_symmetry.space_group_name_H-M   'P 1'
#
loop_
_entity.id
_entity.type
_entity.pdbx_description
1 polymer ?
#
loop_
_entity_poly.entity_id
_entity_poly.type
_entity_poly.pdbx_seq_one_letter_code
_entity_poly.pdbx_strand_id
1 'polypeptide(L)'
;MGTFQLSSLALSSSSSSSLSLNFNYITNAHKTLKTSCYKPLSFSGSTRARKIRAISTIPDSESEDTETDEPPSVDFAFVSSVLLPDGTPDVQLRTTRGGQKLRDIMLDANIDLYGPYSKPLSNCAGGGTCGTCMVEVIVGKELLNPRTDKEKEKLKRKPKNWRLACQTKVGEPDSNGLVVIQQLPEWKSHEWKYEEIDPSEPI
;
A
#
# COMPACT_ATOMS: atom_id res chain seq x y z
N MET A 1 57.03 -4.57 46.19
CA MET A 1 56.79 -3.69 47.35
C MET A 1 56.07 -2.44 46.86
N GLY A 2 54.76 -2.38 47.06
CA GLY A 2 53.87 -1.29 46.63
C GLY A 2 52.43 -1.72 46.90
N THR A 3 51.76 -1.00 47.80
CA THR A 3 50.65 -1.47 48.63
C THR A 3 49.25 -1.23 48.03
N PHE A 4 48.33 -2.08 48.50
CA PHE A 4 46.88 -2.16 48.31
C PHE A 4 46.08 -0.87 48.55
N GLN A 5 44.95 -0.71 47.84
CA GLN A 5 43.62 -0.61 48.45
C GLN A 5 42.50 -0.96 47.44
N LEU A 6 41.71 -1.98 47.78
CA LEU A 6 40.41 -2.30 47.18
C LEU A 6 39.33 -1.48 47.90
N SER A 7 38.38 -0.94 47.15
CA SER A 7 37.06 -0.55 47.69
C SER A 7 36.00 -1.51 47.16
N SER A 8 35.29 -2.17 48.07
CA SER A 8 34.16 -3.04 47.78
C SER A 8 32.93 -2.63 48.59
N LEU A 9 31.76 -2.86 47.99
CA LEU A 9 30.41 -3.07 48.56
C LEU A 9 29.58 -1.85 48.96
N ALA A 10 28.43 -1.69 48.27
CA ALA A 10 27.12 -1.86 48.90
C ALA A 10 26.06 -2.15 47.82
N LEU A 11 25.62 -3.42 47.73
CA LEU A 11 24.31 -3.79 47.20
C LEU A 11 23.28 -3.48 48.29
N SER A 12 22.19 -2.82 47.92
CA SER A 12 20.95 -2.81 48.70
C SER A 12 19.77 -3.09 47.76
N SER A 13 19.19 -4.27 47.96
CA SER A 13 17.92 -4.71 47.41
C SER A 13 16.77 -4.24 48.30
N SER A 14 15.69 -3.73 47.70
CA SER A 14 14.37 -3.59 48.34
C SER A 14 13.25 -3.75 47.30
N SER A 15 12.75 -4.98 47.23
CA SER A 15 11.37 -5.47 47.11
C SER A 15 10.21 -4.57 46.63
N SER A 16 9.51 -5.13 45.63
CA SER A 16 8.05 -5.31 45.50
C SER A 16 7.14 -4.13 45.14
N SER A 17 6.62 -4.17 43.92
CA SER A 17 5.17 -4.24 43.70
C SER A 17 4.86 -4.91 42.36
N SER A 18 4.23 -6.08 42.47
CA SER A 18 3.63 -6.84 41.39
C SER A 18 2.38 -6.14 40.89
N LEU A 19 2.30 -5.84 39.59
CA LEU A 19 1.02 -5.56 38.94
C LEU A 19 0.79 -6.62 37.86
N SER A 20 -0.18 -7.46 38.17
CA SER A 20 -0.72 -8.54 37.37
C SER A 20 -1.33 -8.01 36.06
N LEU A 21 -0.93 -8.63 34.95
CA LEU A 21 -1.71 -8.70 33.73
C LEU A 21 -3.05 -9.37 34.06
N ASN A 22 -4.16 -8.70 33.78
CA ASN A 22 -5.47 -9.33 33.69
C ASN A 22 -6.04 -9.08 32.30
N PHE A 23 -5.94 -10.13 31.50
CA PHE A 23 -6.69 -10.34 30.28
C PHE A 23 -8.13 -10.70 30.68
N ASN A 24 -9.11 -9.89 30.27
CA ASN A 24 -10.52 -10.26 30.35
C ASN A 24 -11.17 -10.04 28.97
N TYR A 25 -11.26 -11.15 28.25
CA TYR A 25 -12.35 -11.43 27.33
C TYR A 25 -13.65 -11.57 28.15
N ILE A 26 -14.78 -11.09 27.64
CA ILE A 26 -16.14 -11.70 27.73
C ILE A 26 -17.22 -10.71 27.26
N THR A 27 -17.80 -11.07 26.12
CA THR A 27 -19.22 -11.08 25.70
C THR A 27 -20.20 -9.92 25.96
N ASN A 28 -20.87 -9.54 24.87
CA ASN A 28 -22.27 -9.15 24.71
C ASN A 28 -23.16 -9.06 25.96
N ALA A 29 -23.78 -7.89 26.15
CA ALA A 29 -25.10 -7.79 26.78
C ALA A 29 -25.89 -6.61 26.17
N HIS A 30 -26.99 -6.94 25.52
CA HIS A 30 -28.05 -6.02 25.13
C HIS A 30 -28.65 -5.34 26.37
N LYS A 31 -28.99 -4.05 26.29
CA LYS A 31 -30.18 -3.49 26.96
C LYS A 31 -30.59 -2.15 26.35
N THR A 32 -31.87 -2.13 26.05
CA THR A 32 -32.69 -1.13 25.37
C THR A 32 -33.07 0.07 26.25
N LEU A 33 -33.14 1.23 25.58
CA LEU A 33 -34.12 2.32 25.70
C LEU A 33 -34.34 3.00 27.07
N LYS A 34 -34.08 4.32 27.09
CA LYS A 34 -35.07 5.34 27.50
C LYS A 34 -34.72 6.70 26.89
N THR A 35 -35.54 7.12 25.94
CA THR A 35 -35.56 8.44 25.31
C THR A 35 -36.12 9.48 26.29
N SER A 36 -35.33 10.53 26.58
CA SER A 36 -35.80 11.76 27.22
C SER A 36 -36.09 12.80 26.15
N CYS A 37 -37.21 13.52 26.28
CA CYS A 37 -37.77 14.37 25.25
C CYS A 37 -37.78 15.86 25.60
N TYR A 38 -37.65 16.65 24.53
CA TYR A 38 -38.08 18.03 24.28
C TYR A 38 -37.35 19.20 24.99
N LYS A 39 -36.79 20.11 24.18
CA LYS A 39 -37.50 21.31 23.63
C LYS A 39 -36.96 21.65 22.22
N PRO A 40 -37.82 21.91 21.22
CA PRO A 40 -37.39 22.33 19.87
C PRO A 40 -37.35 23.86 19.73
N LEU A 41 -36.28 24.38 19.10
CA LEU A 41 -36.27 25.74 18.55
C LEU A 41 -36.98 25.75 17.20
N SER A 42 -38.00 26.59 17.10
CA SER A 42 -38.74 26.90 15.87
C SER A 42 -37.95 27.89 15.01
N PHE A 43 -37.56 27.48 13.81
CA PHE A 43 -37.26 28.43 12.73
C PHE A 43 -38.31 28.30 11.63
N SER A 44 -39.10 29.37 11.49
CA SER A 44 -40.04 29.58 10.40
C SER A 44 -39.25 30.03 9.17
N GLY A 45 -39.40 29.30 8.06
CA GLY A 45 -38.71 29.59 6.81
C GLY A 45 -39.30 28.81 5.65
N SER A 46 -40.39 29.32 5.11
CA SER A 46 -41.02 28.88 3.86
C SER A 46 -40.01 28.91 2.70
N THR A 47 -39.85 27.80 1.97
CA THR A 47 -39.75 27.77 0.49
C THR A 47 -39.63 26.33 -0.04
N ARG A 48 -40.69 25.87 -0.71
CA ARG A 48 -40.77 24.87 -1.79
C ARG A 48 -39.87 23.62 -1.68
N ALA A 49 -40.39 22.59 -1.02
CA ALA A 49 -39.89 21.23 -1.18
C ALA A 49 -40.06 20.76 -2.65
N ARG A 50 -38.95 20.75 -3.41
CA ARG A 50 -38.88 20.04 -4.70
C ARG A 50 -38.90 18.54 -4.41
N LYS A 51 -40.02 17.89 -4.72
CA LYS A 51 -40.16 16.43 -4.71
C LYS A 51 -39.39 15.86 -5.91
N ILE A 52 -38.18 15.36 -5.68
CA ILE A 52 -37.41 14.67 -6.71
C ILE A 52 -38.08 13.31 -6.94
N ARG A 53 -38.54 13.07 -8.18
CA ARG A 53 -39.09 11.79 -8.63
C ARG A 53 -37.99 11.07 -9.40
N ALA A 54 -37.59 9.89 -8.94
CA ALA A 54 -36.69 9.03 -9.70
C ALA A 54 -37.42 8.55 -10.95
N ILE A 55 -36.85 8.83 -12.13
CA ILE A 55 -37.28 8.27 -13.41
C ILE A 55 -36.18 7.29 -13.79
N SER A 56 -36.56 6.02 -13.88
CA SER A 56 -35.74 4.98 -14.51
C SER A 56 -35.95 5.10 -16.02
N THR A 57 -34.89 5.45 -16.73
CA THR A 57 -34.79 5.27 -18.18
C THR A 57 -33.84 4.12 -18.42
N ILE A 58 -34.38 3.02 -18.94
CA ILE A 58 -33.63 1.96 -19.61
C ILE A 58 -33.44 2.46 -21.05
N PRO A 59 -32.22 2.48 -21.61
CA PRO A 59 -32.04 2.35 -23.04
C PRO A 59 -31.91 0.86 -23.37
N ASP A 60 -32.76 0.43 -24.28
CA ASP A 60 -32.71 -0.84 -24.96
C ASP A 60 -31.36 -1.03 -25.67
N SER A 61 -30.97 -2.30 -25.73
CA SER A 61 -29.80 -2.82 -26.43
C SER A 61 -29.82 -2.43 -27.91
N GLU A 62 -28.78 -1.77 -28.38
CA GLU A 62 -28.37 -1.80 -29.78
C GLU A 62 -26.90 -2.23 -29.82
N SER A 63 -26.69 -3.36 -30.50
CA SER A 63 -25.39 -3.93 -30.82
C SER A 63 -24.68 -3.05 -31.84
N GLU A 64 -23.63 -2.37 -31.40
CA GLU A 64 -22.60 -1.81 -32.27
C GLU A 64 -21.33 -2.62 -32.08
N ASP A 65 -20.83 -3.22 -33.16
CA ASP A 65 -19.47 -3.75 -33.26
C ASP A 65 -18.49 -2.61 -32.94
N THR A 66 -18.04 -2.56 -31.70
CA THR A 66 -17.08 -1.57 -31.21
C THR A 66 -15.69 -2.19 -31.30
N GLU A 67 -14.94 -1.85 -32.35
CA GLU A 67 -13.50 -1.63 -32.16
C GLU A 67 -13.38 -0.57 -31.07
N THR A 68 -13.24 -1.04 -29.83
CA THR A 68 -13.12 -0.17 -28.67
C THR A 68 -11.70 0.38 -28.71
N ASP A 69 -11.54 1.62 -29.18
CA ASP A 69 -10.35 2.42 -28.93
C ASP A 69 -10.24 2.66 -27.41
N GLU A 70 -9.83 1.63 -26.67
CA GLU A 70 -9.60 1.74 -25.24
C GLU A 70 -8.50 2.77 -25.00
N PRO A 71 -8.73 3.79 -24.16
CA PRO A 71 -7.73 4.83 -23.94
C PRO A 71 -6.45 4.19 -23.40
N PRO A 72 -5.27 4.67 -23.83
CA PRO A 72 -4.00 4.03 -23.48
C PRO A 72 -3.81 4.03 -21.96
N SER A 73 -3.65 2.84 -21.39
CA SER A 73 -3.53 2.63 -19.96
C SER A 73 -2.54 1.50 -19.63
N VAL A 74 -1.85 1.68 -18.51
CA VAL A 74 -0.91 0.69 -17.97
C VAL A 74 -1.53 0.09 -16.73
N ASP A 75 -1.60 -1.23 -16.72
CA ASP A 75 -2.08 -2.02 -15.61
C ASP A 75 -0.94 -2.41 -14.69
N PHE A 76 -1.26 -2.43 -13.40
CA PHE A 76 -0.36 -2.77 -12.32
C PHE A 76 -0.93 -3.87 -11.47
N ALA A 77 -0.08 -4.85 -11.14
CA ALA A 77 -0.32 -5.78 -10.05
C ALA A 77 0.73 -5.53 -8.96
N PHE A 78 0.30 -4.98 -7.82
CA PHE A 78 1.15 -4.75 -6.66
C PHE A 78 1.03 -5.92 -5.69
N VAL A 79 2.12 -6.66 -5.52
CA VAL A 79 2.16 -7.82 -4.63
C VAL A 79 2.70 -7.40 -3.27
N SER A 80 1.92 -7.64 -2.22
CA SER A 80 2.29 -7.33 -0.84
C SER A 80 3.52 -8.11 -0.39
N SER A 81 4.21 -7.57 0.60
CA SER A 81 5.30 -8.29 1.30
C SER A 81 4.77 -9.33 2.30
N VAL A 82 3.51 -9.21 2.69
CA VAL A 82 2.82 -10.09 3.65
C VAL A 82 1.80 -10.93 2.90
N LEU A 83 1.85 -12.25 3.11
CA LEU A 83 0.87 -13.18 2.55
C LEU A 83 -0.46 -13.08 3.31
N LEU A 84 -1.53 -13.46 2.64
CA LEU A 84 -2.83 -13.65 3.25
C LEU A 84 -2.80 -14.86 4.23
N PRO A 85 -3.78 -14.98 5.15
CA PRO A 85 -3.83 -16.09 6.11
C PRO A 85 -3.88 -17.49 5.48
N ASP A 86 -4.30 -17.58 4.22
CA ASP A 86 -4.32 -18.80 3.42
C ASP A 86 -2.97 -19.14 2.76
N GLY A 87 -1.97 -18.26 2.87
CA GLY A 87 -0.66 -18.40 2.26
C GLY A 87 -0.55 -17.89 0.83
N THR A 88 -1.60 -17.28 0.27
CA THR A 88 -1.57 -16.69 -1.07
C THR A 88 -1.00 -15.26 -1.04
N PRO A 89 -0.37 -14.79 -2.14
CA PRO A 89 0.07 -13.40 -2.22
C PRO A 89 -1.12 -12.45 -2.26
N ASP A 90 -1.11 -11.40 -1.43
CA ASP A 90 -2.06 -10.30 -1.54
C ASP A 90 -1.68 -9.41 -2.74
N VAL A 91 -2.55 -9.38 -3.75
CA VAL A 91 -2.32 -8.65 -5.01
C VAL A 91 -3.34 -7.53 -5.15
N GLN A 92 -2.85 -6.31 -5.32
CA GLN A 92 -3.66 -5.12 -5.52
C GLN A 92 -3.53 -4.63 -6.97
N LEU A 93 -4.62 -4.71 -7.72
CA LEU A 93 -4.68 -4.26 -9.12
C LEU A 93 -4.98 -2.77 -9.23
N ARG A 94 -4.29 -2.08 -10.15
CA ARG A 94 -4.50 -0.66 -10.44
C ARG A 94 -4.29 -0.39 -11.92
N THR A 95 -5.07 0.53 -12.47
CA THR A 95 -4.91 1.01 -13.85
C THR A 95 -4.62 2.50 -13.82
N THR A 96 -3.63 2.94 -14.59
CA THR A 96 -3.26 4.36 -14.64
C THR A 96 -2.66 4.71 -15.99
N ARG A 97 -2.53 6.01 -16.26
CA ARG A 97 -1.89 6.48 -17.49
C ARG A 97 -0.37 6.41 -17.36
N GLY A 98 0.31 6.04 -18.44
CA GLY A 98 1.76 6.15 -18.53
C GLY A 98 2.24 7.60 -18.44
N GLY A 99 3.56 7.78 -18.31
CA GLY A 99 4.22 9.07 -18.11
C GLY A 99 4.50 9.43 -16.64
N GLN A 100 3.92 8.72 -15.68
CA GLN A 100 3.98 9.06 -14.25
C GLN A 100 5.14 8.35 -13.53
N LYS A 101 5.53 8.88 -12.35
CA LYS A 101 6.49 8.19 -11.48
C LYS A 101 5.80 7.08 -10.71
N LEU A 102 6.46 5.91 -10.64
CA LEU A 102 5.93 4.75 -9.94
C LEU A 102 5.65 5.03 -8.46
N ARG A 103 6.48 5.85 -7.81
CA ARG A 103 6.23 6.28 -6.42
C ARG A 103 4.89 7.00 -6.27
N ASP A 104 4.58 7.91 -7.17
CA ASP A 104 3.40 8.76 -7.03
C ASP A 104 2.14 7.90 -7.24
N ILE A 105 2.16 7.02 -8.26
CA ILE A 105 1.12 6.00 -8.48
C ILE A 105 0.87 5.15 -7.23
N MET A 106 1.94 4.63 -6.60
CA MET A 106 1.81 3.80 -5.41
C MET A 106 1.25 4.57 -4.21
N LEU A 107 1.68 5.82 -4.01
CA LEU A 107 1.20 6.65 -2.90
C LEU A 107 -0.27 7.05 -3.09
N ASP A 108 -0.65 7.45 -4.30
CA ASP A 108 -2.02 7.85 -4.64
C ASP A 108 -2.99 6.67 -4.52
N ALA A 109 -2.54 5.47 -4.88
CA ALA A 109 -3.30 4.22 -4.73
C ALA A 109 -3.26 3.62 -3.31
N ASN A 110 -2.63 4.31 -2.35
CA ASN A 110 -2.44 3.88 -0.96
C ASN A 110 -1.77 2.49 -0.84
N ILE A 111 -0.83 2.20 -1.74
CA ILE A 111 0.02 1.01 -1.77
C ILE A 111 1.24 1.26 -0.87
N ASP A 112 1.62 0.27 -0.07
CA ASP A 112 2.74 0.41 0.85
C ASP A 112 4.10 0.34 0.12
N LEU A 113 4.64 1.52 -0.17
CA LEU A 113 5.98 1.68 -0.73
C LEU A 113 7.09 1.69 0.33
N TYR A 114 6.76 2.14 1.54
CA TYR A 114 7.73 2.35 2.61
C TYR A 114 7.50 1.34 3.72
N GLY A 115 8.58 0.67 4.14
CA GLY A 115 8.55 -0.22 5.29
C GLY A 115 8.15 0.56 6.57
N PRO A 116 7.68 -0.15 7.60
CA PRO A 116 7.06 0.44 8.80
C PRO A 116 7.92 1.51 9.49
N TYR A 117 9.25 1.37 9.42
CA TYR A 117 10.19 2.35 10.00
C TYR A 117 10.57 3.50 9.07
N SER A 118 10.42 3.33 7.76
CA SER A 118 10.86 4.32 6.76
C SER A 118 9.77 5.33 6.39
N LYS A 119 8.50 4.94 6.48
CA LYS A 119 7.33 5.79 6.12
C LYS A 119 7.29 7.10 6.92
N PRO A 120 7.44 7.11 8.26
CA PRO A 120 7.26 8.32 9.06
C PRO A 120 8.56 9.12 9.30
N LEU A 121 9.73 8.50 9.17
CA LEU A 121 10.99 9.04 9.70
C LEU A 121 12.13 9.16 8.68
N SER A 122 12.01 8.56 7.49
CA SER A 122 13.15 8.53 6.55
C SER A 122 12.74 8.32 5.09
N ASN A 123 12.17 9.36 4.46
CA ASN A 123 12.04 9.39 3.01
C ASN A 123 12.51 10.74 2.44
N CYS A 124 13.28 10.69 1.35
CA CYS A 124 13.86 11.88 0.71
C CYS A 124 12.89 12.61 -0.24
N ALA A 125 11.59 12.42 -0.07
CA ALA A 125 10.55 12.96 -0.95
C ALA A 125 10.75 12.68 -2.46
N GLY A 126 11.50 11.63 -2.82
CA GLY A 126 11.78 11.25 -4.20
C GLY A 126 13.06 11.84 -4.79
N GLY A 127 13.94 12.40 -3.96
CA GLY A 127 15.28 12.85 -4.37
C GLY A 127 16.26 11.74 -4.76
N GLY A 128 15.93 10.47 -4.51
CA GLY A 128 16.76 9.30 -4.85
C GLY A 128 17.97 9.08 -3.94
N THR A 129 18.06 9.78 -2.80
CA THR A 129 19.23 9.72 -1.90
C THR A 129 19.06 8.76 -0.72
N CYS A 130 17.83 8.58 -0.22
CA CYS A 130 17.57 7.71 0.93
C CYS A 130 17.57 6.21 0.59
N GLY A 131 17.22 5.84 -0.65
CA GLY A 131 17.10 4.43 -1.05
C GLY A 131 15.94 3.68 -0.40
N THR A 132 14.96 4.34 0.23
CA THR A 132 13.85 3.67 0.93
C THR A 132 12.65 3.34 0.05
N CYS A 133 12.59 3.91 -1.17
CA CYS A 133 11.52 3.68 -2.16
C CYS A 133 11.77 2.40 -3.02
N MET A 134 12.30 1.34 -2.42
CA MET A 134 12.72 0.12 -3.15
C MET A 134 11.53 -0.75 -3.52
N VAL A 135 11.51 -1.17 -4.78
CA VAL A 135 10.54 -2.13 -5.32
C VAL A 135 11.26 -3.15 -6.18
N GLU A 136 10.67 -4.32 -6.31
CA GLU A 136 11.15 -5.37 -7.21
C GLU A 136 10.21 -5.47 -8.41
N VAL A 137 10.77 -5.33 -9.61
CA VAL A 137 10.02 -5.47 -10.87
C VAL A 137 10.08 -6.93 -11.28
N ILE A 138 8.92 -7.55 -11.42
CA ILE A 138 8.80 -8.95 -11.81
C ILE A 138 8.53 -9.04 -13.30
N VAL A 139 7.51 -8.31 -13.77
CA VAL A 139 7.09 -8.23 -15.18
C VAL A 139 6.99 -6.77 -15.59
N GLY A 140 7.16 -6.48 -16.88
CA GLY A 140 6.96 -5.13 -17.44
C GLY A 140 8.17 -4.23 -17.32
N LYS A 141 9.40 -4.78 -17.32
CA LYS A 141 10.63 -3.98 -17.17
C LYS A 141 10.86 -3.05 -18.36
N GLU A 142 10.46 -3.49 -19.55
CA GLU A 142 10.49 -2.78 -20.82
C GLU A 142 9.57 -1.57 -20.85
N LEU A 143 8.49 -1.57 -20.06
CA LEU A 143 7.60 -0.44 -19.87
C LEU A 143 8.17 0.62 -18.93
N LEU A 144 9.35 0.39 -18.34
CA LEU A 144 9.96 1.32 -17.40
C LEU A 144 11.17 2.01 -18.04
N ASN A 145 11.43 3.25 -17.61
CA ASN A 145 12.63 3.95 -18.02
C ASN A 145 13.91 3.16 -17.64
N PRO A 146 15.02 3.34 -18.37
CA PRO A 146 16.31 2.79 -18.00
C PRO A 146 16.74 3.24 -16.59
N ARG A 147 17.58 2.44 -15.93
CA ARG A 147 18.08 2.77 -14.59
C ARG A 147 18.92 4.04 -14.60
N THR A 148 18.54 4.96 -13.73
CA THR A 148 19.25 6.22 -13.48
C THR A 148 20.55 5.99 -12.70
N ASP A 149 21.46 6.96 -12.72
CA ASP A 149 22.75 6.81 -12.02
C ASP A 149 22.60 6.74 -10.49
N LYS A 150 21.59 7.44 -9.94
CA LYS A 150 21.21 7.32 -8.52
C LYS A 150 20.78 5.89 -8.17
N GLU A 151 20.02 5.25 -9.05
CA GLU A 151 19.63 3.84 -8.87
C GLU A 151 20.83 2.91 -8.99
N LYS A 152 21.75 3.15 -9.93
CA LYS A 152 22.97 2.34 -10.06
C LYS A 152 23.81 2.42 -8.79
N GLU A 153 23.96 3.61 -8.21
CA GLU A 153 24.74 3.81 -6.99
C GLU A 153 24.08 3.17 -5.76
N LYS A 154 22.77 3.45 -5.55
CA LYS A 154 22.06 3.01 -4.34
C LYS A 154 21.77 1.51 -4.30
N LEU A 155 21.48 0.92 -5.46
CA LEU A 155 21.12 -0.49 -5.58
C LEU A 155 22.27 -1.35 -6.12
N LYS A 156 23.54 -0.90 -5.98
CA LYS A 156 24.73 -1.62 -6.50
C LYS A 156 24.92 -3.03 -5.93
N ARG A 157 24.43 -3.28 -4.71
CA ARG A 157 24.50 -4.58 -4.02
C ARG A 157 23.19 -5.36 -4.08
N LYS A 158 22.21 -4.88 -4.82
CA LYS A 158 20.87 -5.45 -4.90
C LYS A 158 20.66 -6.15 -6.25
N PRO A 159 19.67 -7.06 -6.35
CA PRO A 159 19.30 -7.67 -7.61
C PRO A 159 19.02 -6.65 -8.73
N LYS A 160 19.29 -7.05 -9.98
CA LYS A 160 19.18 -6.14 -11.14
C LYS A 160 17.74 -5.70 -11.43
N ASN A 161 16.76 -6.53 -11.04
CA ASN A 161 15.33 -6.27 -11.18
C ASN A 161 14.78 -5.32 -10.11
N TRP A 162 15.58 -4.92 -9.12
CA TRP A 162 15.17 -3.91 -8.14
C TRP A 162 15.30 -2.50 -8.72
N ARG A 163 14.33 -1.66 -8.37
CA ARG A 163 14.23 -0.27 -8.81
C ARG A 163 13.94 0.64 -7.64
N LEU A 164 14.29 1.92 -7.78
CA LEU A 164 13.76 2.96 -6.91
C LEU A 164 12.49 3.49 -7.55
N ALA A 165 11.33 3.20 -6.96
CA ALA A 165 10.03 3.64 -7.47
C ALA A 165 10.00 5.16 -7.71
N CYS A 166 10.72 5.91 -6.88
CA CYS A 166 10.82 7.36 -6.99
C CYS A 166 11.69 7.88 -8.14
N GLN A 167 12.54 7.05 -8.74
CA GLN A 167 13.33 7.37 -9.94
C GLN A 167 12.81 6.64 -11.19
N THR A 168 11.76 5.84 -11.03
CA THR A 168 11.18 5.01 -12.09
C THR A 168 9.99 5.74 -12.70
N LYS A 169 10.04 6.00 -14.00
CA LYS A 169 8.93 6.51 -14.80
C LYS A 169 8.32 5.33 -15.56
N VAL A 170 6.99 5.26 -15.54
CA VAL A 170 6.21 4.20 -16.18
C VAL A 170 5.80 4.69 -17.56
N GLY A 171 6.32 4.07 -18.60
CA GLY A 171 5.91 4.25 -19.99
C GLY A 171 5.88 5.71 -20.46
N GLU A 172 5.27 5.88 -21.61
CA GLU A 172 4.80 7.17 -22.11
C GLU A 172 3.27 7.23 -22.00
N PRO A 173 2.65 8.42 -22.16
CA PRO A 173 1.20 8.59 -21.99
C PRO A 173 0.33 7.72 -22.90
N ASP A 174 0.91 7.12 -23.95
CA ASP A 174 0.26 6.29 -24.95
C ASP A 174 0.68 4.81 -24.85
N SER A 175 1.45 4.44 -23.81
CA SER A 175 1.87 3.06 -23.58
C SER A 175 0.76 2.22 -22.96
N ASN A 176 0.69 0.97 -23.40
CA ASN A 176 -0.19 -0.06 -22.85
C ASN A 176 0.62 -1.24 -22.33
N GLY A 177 0.11 -1.93 -21.32
CA GLY A 177 0.65 -3.21 -20.87
C GLY A 177 0.57 -3.40 -19.35
N LEU A 178 1.14 -4.51 -18.89
CA LEU A 178 1.09 -4.95 -17.50
C LEU A 178 2.46 -4.83 -16.83
N VAL A 179 2.48 -4.25 -15.63
CA VAL A 179 3.66 -4.21 -14.77
C VAL A 179 3.35 -4.89 -13.44
N VAL A 180 4.12 -5.92 -13.10
CA VAL A 180 3.99 -6.63 -11.83
C VAL A 180 5.10 -6.18 -10.89
N ILE A 181 4.72 -5.63 -9.74
CA ILE A 181 5.63 -5.04 -8.76
C ILE A 181 5.50 -5.75 -7.42
N GLN A 182 6.61 -6.29 -6.91
CA GLN A 182 6.70 -6.73 -5.53
C GLN A 182 7.03 -5.54 -4.61
N GLN A 183 6.16 -5.35 -3.62
CA GLN A 183 6.32 -4.35 -2.57
C GLN A 183 7.37 -4.80 -1.55
N LEU A 184 8.13 -3.83 -1.03
CA LEU A 184 9.07 -4.01 0.09
C LEU A 184 9.91 -5.30 -0.04
N PRO A 185 10.72 -5.45 -1.09
CA PRO A 185 11.39 -6.72 -1.38
C PRO A 185 12.44 -7.13 -0.35
N GLU A 186 12.86 -6.23 0.53
CA GLU A 186 13.69 -6.56 1.71
C GLU A 186 12.90 -7.15 2.89
N TRP A 187 11.59 -6.95 2.90
CA TRP A 187 10.68 -7.34 3.98
C TRP A 187 9.80 -8.53 3.60
N LYS A 188 9.95 -9.08 2.38
CA LYS A 188 9.27 -10.30 1.98
C LYS A 188 9.84 -11.47 2.78
N SER A 189 9.03 -12.03 3.69
CA SER A 189 9.41 -13.21 4.48
C SER A 189 9.22 -14.52 3.71
N HIS A 190 8.57 -14.45 2.53
CA HIS A 190 8.17 -15.59 1.74
C HIS A 190 8.53 -15.40 0.29
N GLU A 191 8.93 -16.48 -0.36
CA GLU A 191 9.04 -16.56 -1.81
C GLU A 191 7.71 -17.06 -2.36
N TRP A 192 7.25 -16.46 -3.45
CA TRP A 192 6.06 -16.89 -4.17
C TRP A 192 6.44 -17.06 -5.65
N LYS A 193 5.75 -17.98 -6.31
CA LYS A 193 5.92 -18.24 -7.72
C LYS A 193 4.72 -17.66 -8.46
N TYR A 194 4.99 -17.07 -9.62
CA TYR A 194 3.98 -16.77 -10.61
C TYR A 194 4.13 -17.77 -11.75
N GLU A 195 3.02 -18.19 -12.32
CA GLU A 195 3.01 -18.94 -13.57
C GLU A 195 2.76 -17.92 -14.67
N GLU A 196 3.67 -17.85 -15.64
CA GLU A 196 3.39 -17.17 -16.90
C GLU A 196 2.42 -18.08 -17.64
N ILE A 197 1.13 -17.74 -17.57
CA ILE A 197 0.11 -18.40 -18.38
C ILE A 197 0.35 -17.94 -19.82
N ASP A 198 0.95 -18.80 -20.63
CA ASP A 198 1.09 -18.55 -22.06
C ASP A 198 -0.32 -18.56 -22.67
N PRO A 199 -0.78 -17.47 -23.31
CA PRO A 199 -2.12 -17.40 -23.90
C PRO A 199 -2.37 -18.41 -25.04
N SER A 200 -1.36 -19.21 -25.41
CA SER A 200 -1.49 -20.30 -26.38
C SER A 200 -1.93 -21.65 -25.80
N GLU A 201 -2.03 -21.82 -24.48
CA GLU A 201 -2.55 -23.06 -23.89
C GLU A 201 -4.10 -23.06 -23.83
N PRO A 202 -4.78 -24.03 -24.48
CA PRO A 202 -6.23 -24.15 -24.41
C PRO A 202 -6.67 -24.61 -23.00
N ILE A 203 -7.65 -23.88 -22.45
CA ILE A 203 -8.35 -24.18 -21.17
C ILE A 203 -9.11 -25.50 -21.27
#